data_AF-A0AB34U6V3-F1
#
_entry.id   AF-A0AB34U6V3-F1
#
_cell.length_a   1.000
_cell.length_b   1.000
_cell.length_c   1.000
_cell.angle_alpha   90.00
_cell.angle_beta   90.00
_cell.angle_gamma   90.00
#
_symmetry.space_group_name_H-M   'P 1'
#
loop_
_entity.id
_entity.type
_entity.pdbx_description
1 polymer ?
#
loop_
_entity_poly.entity_id
_entity_poly.type
_entity_poly.pdbx_seq_one_letter_code
_entity_poly.pdbx_strand_id
1 'polypeptide(L)'
;MLSDLDELILSCEDPRSQQYIEEAVRCYKAGAYRSSVVACWIAVAFDLVDKIKELAAGGDKEAQAELTRFETIQKANNLSGALAFEKDLPLMAKDKFEFISHLEYLDLVRLVEDRNRCAHPSHVSDNQVFVASAELSRLHIHNAVKSILSKPAAQGKAALERVLNDLESKFFPSNLDDVVTLFEAGPLRRCRSALMSNLLKILIKATIGVGDAPVLPGKCALALSALKKMHPALWEEFFSACVKQIVEPLRAEDTMSRAVIRFARFNELGMWDVLPKAEKLRFLTYVENAPSKLYNDLDWFYLIEDCPKGFLLAVEKRIETATHAEIHESAWFDTPPAVIDRLLEIYQGSSSFAEANQYGRTLRLKFKDAQPTYKQADNLIRIAVANSQVGNSSELPHILRQLSSLDWGKGSLDALIKKHSLKVKF
;
A
#
# COMPACT_ATOMS: atom_id res chain seq x y z
N MET A 1 -17.83 -30.04 24.83
CA MET A 1 -18.20 -31.16 23.93
C MET A 1 -16.91 -31.64 23.28
N LEU A 2 -16.56 -32.93 23.40
CA LEU A 2 -15.35 -33.49 22.77
C LEU A 2 -15.60 -33.57 21.25
N SER A 3 -14.76 -32.92 20.42
CA SER A 3 -14.90 -32.94 18.96
C SER A 3 -14.74 -34.35 18.42
N ASP A 4 -15.68 -34.88 17.64
CA ASP A 4 -15.60 -36.24 17.11
C ASP A 4 -14.34 -36.43 16.23
N LEU A 5 -13.67 -37.58 16.35
CA LEU A 5 -12.43 -37.83 15.60
C LEU A 5 -12.67 -38.02 14.10
N ASP A 6 -13.82 -38.56 13.72
CA ASP A 6 -14.20 -38.71 12.31
C ASP A 6 -14.55 -37.34 11.70
N GLU A 7 -15.20 -36.45 12.46
CA GLU A 7 -15.40 -35.06 12.05
C GLU A 7 -14.07 -34.31 11.87
N LEU A 8 -13.09 -34.55 12.75
CA LEU A 8 -11.77 -33.94 12.64
C LEU A 8 -11.05 -34.37 11.35
N ILE A 9 -11.13 -35.66 10.98
CA ILE A 9 -10.53 -36.15 9.72
C ILE A 9 -11.08 -35.38 8.52
N LEU A 10 -12.38 -35.13 8.48
CA LEU A 10 -13.05 -34.40 7.38
C LEU A 10 -12.62 -32.93 7.28
N SER A 11 -11.98 -32.37 8.32
CA SER A 11 -11.45 -31.01 8.29
C SER A 11 -10.05 -30.89 7.67
N CYS A 12 -9.39 -32.02 7.37
CA CYS A 12 -8.10 -32.03 6.69
C CYS A 12 -8.28 -31.65 5.22
N GLU A 13 -7.46 -30.71 4.72
CA GLU A 13 -7.62 -30.20 3.35
C GLU A 13 -6.99 -31.11 2.29
N ASP A 14 -5.82 -31.70 2.58
CA ASP A 14 -5.11 -32.58 1.64
C ASP A 14 -5.58 -34.04 1.77
N PRO A 15 -6.13 -34.66 0.70
CA PRO A 15 -6.58 -36.05 0.72
C PRO A 15 -5.49 -37.07 1.06
N ARG A 16 -4.21 -36.78 0.77
CA ARG A 16 -3.10 -37.69 1.10
C ARG A 16 -2.80 -37.64 2.59
N SER A 17 -2.71 -36.43 3.15
CA SER A 17 -2.55 -36.23 4.59
C SER A 17 -3.75 -36.77 5.39
N GLN A 18 -4.95 -36.71 4.82
CA GLN A 18 -6.16 -37.34 5.38
C GLN A 18 -6.00 -38.86 5.54
N GLN A 19 -5.45 -39.55 4.54
CA GLN A 19 -5.24 -41.01 4.62
C GLN A 19 -4.31 -41.40 5.78
N TYR A 20 -3.25 -40.62 6.01
CA TYR A 20 -2.32 -40.90 7.12
C TYR A 20 -2.93 -40.63 8.50
N ILE A 21 -3.72 -39.56 8.66
CA ILE A 21 -4.36 -39.30 9.96
C ILE A 21 -5.51 -40.27 10.25
N GLU A 22 -6.18 -40.78 9.20
CA GLU A 22 -7.15 -41.87 9.33
C GLU A 22 -6.53 -43.14 9.93
N GLU A 23 -5.28 -43.45 9.59
CA GLU A 23 -4.55 -44.56 10.21
C GLU A 23 -4.33 -44.33 11.70
N ALA A 24 -3.95 -43.12 12.10
CA ALA A 24 -3.80 -42.76 13.51
C ALA A 24 -5.10 -42.92 14.29
N VAL A 25 -6.23 -42.50 13.71
CA VAL A 25 -7.56 -42.65 14.32
C VAL A 25 -8.00 -44.12 14.35
N ARG A 26 -7.71 -44.92 13.32
CA ARG A 26 -7.96 -46.37 13.33
C ARG A 26 -7.18 -47.06 14.45
N CYS A 27 -5.90 -46.72 14.64
CA CYS A 27 -5.10 -47.23 15.76
C CYS A 27 -5.68 -46.80 17.12
N TYR A 28 -6.15 -45.55 17.24
CA TYR A 28 -6.81 -45.06 18.45
C TYR A 28 -8.06 -45.87 18.77
N LYS A 29 -8.95 -46.06 17.80
CA LYS A 29 -10.21 -46.82 17.93
C LYS A 29 -9.97 -48.29 18.27
N ALA A 30 -8.85 -48.86 17.82
CA ALA A 30 -8.44 -50.23 18.14
C ALA A 30 -7.75 -50.37 19.52
N GLY A 31 -7.59 -49.28 20.28
CA GLY A 31 -6.86 -49.29 21.56
C GLY A 31 -5.34 -49.34 21.44
N ALA A 32 -4.79 -49.20 20.23
CA ALA A 32 -3.36 -49.20 19.96
C ALA A 32 -2.77 -47.77 20.06
N TYR A 33 -2.83 -47.18 21.26
CA TYR A 33 -2.50 -45.76 21.47
C TYR A 33 -1.05 -45.39 21.13
N ARG A 34 -0.08 -46.28 21.39
CA ARG A 34 1.32 -46.05 20.98
C ARG A 34 1.44 -45.92 19.46
N SER A 35 0.84 -46.84 18.72
CA SER A 35 0.83 -46.83 17.26
C SER A 35 0.07 -45.62 16.72
N SER A 36 -1.00 -45.21 17.41
CA SER A 36 -1.75 -44.00 17.06
C SER A 36 -0.90 -42.73 17.16
N VAL A 37 -0.13 -42.56 18.24
CA VAL A 37 0.79 -41.41 18.38
C VAL A 37 1.87 -41.42 17.29
N VAL A 38 2.45 -42.58 16.99
CA VAL A 38 3.44 -42.72 15.91
C VAL A 38 2.85 -42.36 14.55
N ALA A 39 1.68 -42.91 14.21
CA ALA A 39 0.98 -42.62 12.96
C ALA A 39 0.55 -41.15 12.85
N CYS A 40 0.15 -40.53 13.97
CA CYS A 40 -0.18 -39.10 14.03
C CYS A 40 1.02 -38.23 13.63
N TRP A 41 2.22 -38.54 14.13
CA TRP A 41 3.42 -37.82 13.73
C TRP A 41 3.77 -38.04 12.26
N ILE A 42 3.61 -39.27 11.73
CA ILE A 42 3.84 -39.55 10.30
C ILE A 42 2.93 -38.67 9.42
N ALA A 43 1.65 -38.57 9.78
CA ALA A 43 0.70 -37.71 9.07
C ALA A 43 1.15 -36.24 9.07
N VAL A 44 1.60 -35.73 10.22
CA VAL A 44 2.08 -34.35 10.36
C VAL A 44 3.37 -34.11 9.59
N ALA A 45 4.35 -35.01 9.68
CA ALA A 45 5.61 -34.86 8.97
C ALA A 45 5.41 -34.90 7.45
N PHE A 46 4.53 -35.78 6.97
CA PHE A 46 4.14 -35.84 5.56
C PHE A 46 3.51 -34.53 5.10
N ASP A 47 2.49 -34.05 5.81
CA ASP A 47 1.77 -32.82 5.49
C ASP A 47 2.70 -31.59 5.49
N LEU A 48 3.59 -31.45 6.48
CA LEU A 48 4.57 -30.36 6.52
C LEU A 48 5.51 -30.39 5.31
N VAL A 49 6.00 -31.57 4.91
CA VAL A 49 6.83 -31.72 3.71
C VAL A 49 6.06 -31.38 2.45
N ASP A 50 4.80 -31.80 2.36
CA ASP A 50 3.96 -31.51 1.20
C ASP A 50 3.64 -30.01 1.09
N LYS A 51 3.36 -29.35 2.21
CA LYS A 51 3.23 -27.89 2.26
C LYS A 51 4.51 -27.17 1.82
N ILE A 52 5.69 -27.67 2.22
CA ILE A 52 6.97 -27.12 1.73
C ILE A 52 7.08 -27.30 0.21
N LYS A 53 6.67 -28.44 -0.35
CA LYS A 53 6.64 -28.66 -1.80
C LYS A 53 5.69 -27.71 -2.51
N GLU A 54 4.49 -27.49 -1.97
CA GLU A 54 3.53 -26.52 -2.49
C GLU A 54 4.12 -25.09 -2.50
N LEU A 55 4.77 -24.67 -1.41
CA LEU A 55 5.47 -23.38 -1.36
C LEU A 55 6.60 -23.28 -2.39
N ALA A 56 7.39 -24.34 -2.55
CA ALA A 56 8.49 -24.37 -3.51
C ALA A 56 8.00 -24.31 -4.96
N ALA A 57 6.91 -25.02 -5.29
CA ALA A 57 6.22 -24.93 -6.57
C ALA A 57 5.63 -23.53 -6.79
N GLY A 58 5.16 -22.90 -5.71
CA GLY A 58 4.77 -21.50 -5.66
C GLY A 58 5.96 -20.53 -5.78
N GLY A 59 7.22 -20.96 -5.88
CA GLY A 59 8.36 -20.06 -6.09
C GLY A 59 8.91 -19.39 -4.83
N ASP A 60 8.57 -19.89 -3.64
CA ASP A 60 9.24 -19.50 -2.40
C ASP A 60 10.69 -20.03 -2.39
N LYS A 61 11.66 -19.11 -2.31
CA LYS A 61 13.09 -19.45 -2.42
C LYS A 61 13.60 -20.27 -1.22
N GLU A 62 13.07 -20.02 -0.03
CA GLU A 62 13.48 -20.76 1.16
C GLU A 62 12.90 -22.17 1.13
N ALA A 63 11.65 -22.32 0.70
CA ALA A 63 11.04 -23.63 0.48
C ALA A 63 11.77 -24.43 -0.63
N GLN A 64 12.19 -23.77 -1.72
CA GLN A 64 12.99 -24.41 -2.77
C GLN A 64 14.33 -24.92 -2.25
N ALA A 65 15.00 -24.17 -1.38
CA ALA A 65 16.26 -24.57 -0.77
C ALA A 65 16.09 -25.81 0.13
N GLU A 66 15.08 -25.80 1.02
CA GLU A 66 14.81 -26.96 1.89
C GLU A 66 14.29 -28.18 1.12
N LEU A 67 13.51 -27.99 0.06
CA LEU A 67 13.08 -29.08 -0.81
C LEU A 67 14.27 -29.71 -1.54
N THR A 68 15.19 -28.89 -2.06
CA THR A 68 16.42 -29.38 -2.70
C THR A 68 17.29 -30.17 -1.70
N ARG A 69 17.41 -29.68 -0.46
CA ARG A 69 18.08 -30.40 0.65
C ARG A 69 17.42 -31.76 0.88
N PHE A 70 16.10 -31.81 0.97
CA PHE A 70 15.34 -33.04 1.17
C PHE A 70 15.51 -34.05 0.01
N GLU A 71 15.40 -33.59 -1.24
CA GLU A 71 15.61 -34.45 -2.42
C GLU A 71 17.05 -35.00 -2.50
N THR A 72 18.04 -34.20 -2.11
CA THR A 72 19.44 -34.63 -2.07
C THR A 72 19.64 -35.75 -1.04
N ILE A 73 19.04 -35.61 0.14
CA ILE A 73 19.05 -36.63 1.19
C ILE A 73 18.43 -37.94 0.69
N GLN A 74 17.28 -37.85 0.00
CA GLN A 74 16.60 -39.03 -0.57
C GLN A 74 17.44 -39.70 -1.67
N LYS A 75 17.96 -38.93 -2.63
CA LYS A 75 18.81 -39.46 -3.73
C LYS A 75 20.06 -40.16 -3.22
N ALA A 76 20.62 -39.67 -2.12
CA ALA A 76 21.80 -40.27 -1.48
C ALA A 76 21.48 -41.45 -0.54
N ASN A 77 20.20 -41.79 -0.32
CA ASN A 77 19.75 -42.74 0.71
C ASN A 77 20.36 -42.47 2.10
N ASN A 78 20.52 -41.19 2.44
CA ASN A 78 21.19 -40.78 3.67
C ASN A 78 20.22 -40.84 4.87
N LEU A 79 20.17 -41.97 5.57
CA LEU A 79 19.29 -42.19 6.72
C LEU A 79 19.49 -41.15 7.83
N SER A 80 20.73 -40.80 8.16
CA SER A 80 21.02 -39.81 9.22
C SER A 80 20.57 -38.41 8.80
N GLY A 81 20.72 -38.09 7.51
CA GLY A 81 20.18 -36.85 6.93
C GLY A 81 18.66 -36.79 7.00
N ALA A 82 17.96 -37.89 6.71
CA ALA A 82 16.49 -37.95 6.76
C ALA A 82 15.96 -37.74 8.19
N LEU A 83 16.60 -38.39 9.17
CA LEU A 83 16.27 -38.22 10.60
C LEU A 83 16.55 -36.79 11.09
N ALA A 84 17.65 -36.18 10.65
CA ALA A 84 17.97 -34.79 10.99
C ALA A 84 16.94 -33.83 10.38
N PHE A 85 16.56 -34.02 9.12
CA PHE A 85 15.53 -33.21 8.45
C PHE A 85 14.17 -33.32 9.15
N GLU A 86 13.76 -34.54 9.51
CA GLU A 86 12.53 -34.80 10.26
C GLU A 86 12.53 -34.10 11.63
N LYS A 87 13.67 -34.10 12.32
CA LYS A 87 13.84 -33.40 13.60
C LYS A 87 13.74 -31.87 13.46
N ASP A 88 14.17 -31.33 12.33
CA ASP A 88 14.12 -29.89 12.04
C ASP A 88 12.69 -29.42 11.68
N LEU A 89 11.80 -30.32 11.23
CA LEU A 89 10.45 -29.97 10.73
C LEU A 89 9.63 -29.09 11.67
N PRO A 90 9.52 -29.35 12.99
CA PRO A 90 8.75 -28.50 13.89
C PRO A 90 9.28 -27.06 13.94
N LEU A 91 10.61 -26.91 13.96
CA LEU A 91 11.24 -25.60 14.01
C LEU A 91 11.09 -24.86 12.68
N MET A 92 11.27 -25.56 11.55
CA MET A 92 11.01 -24.99 10.23
C MET A 92 9.54 -24.56 10.07
N ALA A 93 8.60 -25.37 10.55
CA ALA A 93 7.18 -25.06 10.51
C ALA A 93 6.83 -23.78 11.30
N LYS A 94 7.53 -23.49 12.40
CA LYS A 94 7.33 -22.27 13.19
C LYS A 94 8.09 -21.08 12.61
N ASP A 95 9.41 -21.20 12.44
CA ASP A 95 10.30 -20.07 12.25
C ASP A 95 10.56 -19.74 10.78
N LYS A 96 10.61 -20.75 9.90
CA LYS A 96 10.86 -20.55 8.46
C LYS A 96 9.58 -20.31 7.68
N PHE A 97 8.59 -21.16 7.93
CA PHE A 97 7.39 -21.22 7.09
C PHE A 97 6.12 -20.70 7.78
N GLU A 98 6.19 -20.41 9.08
CA GLU A 98 5.09 -19.86 9.88
C GLU A 98 3.76 -20.62 9.68
N PHE A 99 3.85 -21.94 9.52
CA PHE A 99 2.68 -22.83 9.44
C PHE A 99 1.96 -22.92 10.77
N ILE A 100 2.70 -22.76 11.88
CA ILE A 100 2.20 -22.89 13.25
C ILE A 100 2.70 -21.74 14.13
N SER A 101 1.89 -21.36 15.11
CA SER A 101 2.26 -20.41 16.17
C SER A 101 3.24 -21.01 17.17
N HIS A 102 3.77 -20.18 18.08
CA HIS A 102 4.65 -20.66 19.14
C HIS A 102 3.98 -21.67 20.08
N LEU A 103 2.69 -21.50 20.42
CA LEU A 103 1.98 -22.45 21.26
C LEU A 103 1.79 -23.80 20.55
N GLU A 104 1.40 -23.77 19.28
CA GLU A 104 1.23 -24.96 18.46
C GLU A 104 2.55 -25.69 18.22
N TYR A 105 3.67 -24.95 18.14
CA TYR A 105 5.01 -25.54 18.14
C TYR A 105 5.31 -26.33 19.41
N LEU A 106 4.94 -25.82 20.59
CA LEU A 106 5.14 -26.56 21.85
C LEU A 106 4.34 -27.87 21.86
N ASP A 107 3.12 -27.86 21.34
CA ASP A 107 2.29 -29.06 21.20
C ASP A 107 2.90 -30.05 20.19
N LEU A 108 3.45 -29.54 19.09
CA LEU A 108 4.14 -30.35 18.09
C LEU A 108 5.42 -31.00 18.63
N VAL A 109 6.21 -30.26 19.42
CA VAL A 109 7.41 -30.81 20.09
C VAL A 109 7.02 -31.93 21.06
N ARG A 110 5.94 -31.78 21.83
CA ARG A 110 5.41 -32.84 22.70
C ARG A 110 5.03 -34.09 21.91
N LEU A 111 4.37 -33.94 20.75
CA LEU A 111 4.07 -35.06 19.86
C LEU A 111 5.34 -35.79 19.42
N VAL A 112 6.39 -35.06 19.04
CA VAL A 112 7.68 -35.67 18.65
C VAL A 112 8.33 -36.42 19.81
N GLU A 113 8.34 -35.85 21.02
CA GLU A 113 8.89 -36.49 22.22
C GLU A 113 8.13 -37.78 22.58
N ASP A 114 6.79 -37.73 22.60
CA ASP A 114 5.97 -38.90 22.91
C ASP A 114 6.02 -39.96 21.80
N ARG A 115 6.16 -39.55 20.53
CA ARG A 115 6.45 -40.47 19.42
C ARG A 115 7.74 -41.20 19.67
N ASN A 116 8.81 -40.50 20.07
CA ASN A 116 10.10 -41.12 20.35
C ASN A 116 10.01 -42.16 21.47
N ARG A 117 9.27 -41.86 22.55
CA ARG A 117 8.97 -42.81 23.64
C ARG A 117 8.14 -44.00 23.16
N CYS A 118 7.16 -43.78 22.30
CA CYS A 118 6.33 -44.83 21.73
C CYS A 118 7.10 -45.77 20.79
N ALA A 119 8.03 -45.23 19.99
CA ALA A 119 8.75 -45.98 18.95
C ALA A 119 10.03 -46.67 19.45
N HIS A 120 10.67 -46.15 20.51
CA HIS A 120 11.96 -46.64 21.01
C HIS A 120 11.87 -47.09 22.48
N PRO A 121 11.63 -48.39 22.73
CA PRO A 121 11.52 -48.94 24.09
C PRO A 121 12.76 -48.71 24.97
N SER A 122 13.94 -48.54 24.36
CA SER A 122 15.23 -48.34 25.04
C SER A 122 15.43 -46.97 25.70
N HIS A 123 14.53 -46.01 25.48
CA HIS A 123 14.58 -44.69 26.14
C HIS A 123 13.84 -44.66 27.49
N VAL A 124 13.33 -45.81 27.93
CA VAL A 124 12.66 -46.00 29.21
C VAL A 124 13.52 -47.01 30.00
N SER A 125 13.65 -46.84 31.32
CA SER A 125 14.44 -47.73 32.19
C SER A 125 14.16 -49.22 31.89
N ASP A 126 15.18 -50.09 32.02
CA ASP A 126 15.27 -51.50 31.55
C ASP A 126 14.06 -52.44 31.77
N ASN A 127 13.02 -52.03 32.51
CA ASN A 127 11.81 -52.82 32.79
C ASN A 127 10.47 -52.07 32.61
N GLN A 128 10.42 -50.87 32.02
CA GLN A 128 9.16 -50.14 31.80
C GLN A 128 8.96 -49.81 30.32
N VAL A 129 7.78 -50.15 29.78
CA VAL A 129 7.37 -49.73 28.44
C VAL A 129 6.50 -48.49 28.59
N PHE A 130 6.78 -47.42 27.84
CA PHE A 130 5.92 -46.25 27.83
C PHE A 130 4.51 -46.64 27.34
N VAL A 131 3.50 -46.40 28.17
CA VAL A 131 2.09 -46.65 27.84
C VAL A 131 1.42 -45.32 27.55
N ALA A 132 1.20 -45.03 26.27
CA ALA A 132 0.37 -43.90 25.88
C ALA A 132 -1.09 -44.16 26.31
N SER A 133 -1.71 -43.19 26.99
CA SER A 133 -3.13 -43.27 27.33
C SER A 133 -4.02 -42.89 26.15
N ALA A 134 -5.31 -43.20 26.24
CA ALA A 134 -6.30 -42.77 25.25
C ALA A 134 -6.34 -41.23 25.14
N GLU A 135 -6.35 -40.53 26.27
CA GLU A 135 -6.42 -39.07 26.34
C GLU A 135 -5.21 -38.42 25.68
N LEU A 136 -4.01 -38.97 25.90
CA LEU A 136 -2.78 -38.48 25.30
C LEU A 136 -2.79 -38.65 23.78
N SER A 137 -3.13 -39.84 23.31
CA SER A 137 -3.25 -40.13 21.87
C SER A 137 -4.29 -39.23 21.21
N ARG A 138 -5.43 -39.02 21.87
CA ARG A 138 -6.50 -38.14 21.38
C ARG A 138 -6.09 -36.68 21.34
N LEU A 139 -5.37 -36.19 22.35
CA LEU A 139 -4.86 -34.82 22.41
C LEU A 139 -3.95 -34.54 21.21
N HIS A 140 -3.03 -35.46 20.92
CA HIS A 140 -2.11 -35.36 19.79
C HIS A 140 -2.84 -35.30 18.45
N ILE A 141 -3.82 -36.19 18.23
CA ILE A 141 -4.65 -36.16 17.01
C ILE A 141 -5.39 -34.83 16.89
N HIS A 142 -6.01 -34.36 17.97
CA HIS A 142 -6.77 -33.11 17.96
C HIS A 142 -5.90 -31.91 17.60
N ASN A 143 -4.75 -31.77 18.27
CA ASN A 143 -3.83 -30.66 18.03
C ASN A 143 -3.22 -30.73 16.63
N ALA A 144 -2.79 -31.90 16.19
CA ALA A 144 -2.23 -32.10 14.84
C ALA A 144 -3.22 -31.68 13.75
N VAL A 145 -4.46 -32.14 13.84
CA VAL A 145 -5.50 -31.78 12.85
C VAL A 145 -5.77 -30.29 12.90
N LYS A 146 -6.06 -29.74 14.08
CA LYS A 146 -6.53 -28.35 14.22
C LYS A 146 -5.47 -27.33 13.82
N SER A 147 -4.22 -27.58 14.19
CA SER A 147 -3.12 -26.63 14.03
C SER A 147 -2.39 -26.80 12.71
N ILE A 148 -2.37 -28.02 12.14
CA ILE A 148 -1.55 -28.33 10.97
C ILE A 148 -2.44 -28.88 9.83
N LEU A 149 -3.00 -30.09 9.95
CA LEU A 149 -3.58 -30.81 8.80
C LEU A 149 -4.83 -30.13 8.21
N SER A 150 -5.56 -29.35 9.00
CA SER A 150 -6.73 -28.55 8.57
C SER A 150 -6.37 -27.14 8.06
N LYS A 151 -5.09 -26.87 7.81
CA LYS A 151 -4.59 -25.55 7.41
C LYS A 151 -3.87 -25.66 6.06
N PRO A 152 -4.08 -24.72 5.13
CA PRO A 152 -3.36 -24.71 3.86
C PRO A 152 -1.88 -24.36 4.03
N ALA A 153 -1.03 -24.71 3.06
CA ALA A 153 0.29 -24.13 2.92
C ALA A 153 0.12 -22.62 2.66
N ALA A 154 0.45 -21.74 3.61
CA ALA A 154 0.19 -20.30 3.39
C ALA A 154 1.03 -19.76 2.20
N GLN A 155 0.36 -19.42 1.10
CA GLN A 155 0.98 -19.28 -0.21
C GLN A 155 1.59 -17.89 -0.41
N GLY A 156 2.86 -17.65 -0.09
CA GLY A 156 3.47 -16.31 -0.25
C GLY A 156 3.35 -15.73 -1.67
N LYS A 157 3.82 -16.44 -2.70
CA LYS A 157 3.83 -15.91 -4.07
C LYS A 157 2.51 -16.12 -4.82
N ALA A 158 1.85 -17.27 -4.67
CA ALA A 158 0.57 -17.50 -5.34
C ALA A 158 -0.55 -16.62 -4.73
N ALA A 159 -0.49 -16.31 -3.43
CA ALA A 159 -1.36 -15.28 -2.86
C ALA A 159 -1.07 -13.90 -3.44
N LEU A 160 0.21 -13.56 -3.59
CA LEU A 160 0.60 -12.29 -4.21
C LEU A 160 0.06 -12.19 -5.64
N GLU A 161 0.29 -13.21 -6.48
CA GLU A 161 -0.23 -13.25 -7.85
C GLU A 161 -1.76 -13.19 -7.88
N ARG A 162 -2.45 -13.91 -6.99
CA ARG A 162 -3.91 -13.82 -6.86
C ARG A 162 -4.39 -12.41 -6.52
N VAL A 163 -3.77 -11.75 -5.54
CA VAL A 163 -4.12 -10.38 -5.15
C VAL A 163 -3.87 -9.40 -6.30
N LEU A 164 -2.77 -9.56 -7.03
CA LEU A 164 -2.48 -8.71 -8.20
C LEU A 164 -3.50 -8.93 -9.33
N ASN A 165 -3.88 -10.18 -9.61
CA ASN A 165 -4.93 -10.50 -10.57
C ASN A 165 -6.28 -9.90 -10.16
N ASP A 166 -6.63 -9.97 -8.87
CA ASP A 166 -7.84 -9.35 -8.34
C ASP A 166 -7.81 -7.82 -8.54
N LEU A 167 -6.65 -7.17 -8.33
CA LEU A 167 -6.47 -5.73 -8.56
C LEU A 167 -6.58 -5.31 -10.03
N GLU A 168 -6.05 -6.13 -10.93
CA GLU A 168 -6.17 -5.90 -12.39
C GLU A 168 -7.61 -6.12 -12.89
N SER A 169 -8.36 -7.00 -12.21
CA SER A 169 -9.74 -7.33 -12.57
C SER A 169 -10.65 -6.10 -12.60
N LYS A 170 -11.55 -6.08 -13.59
CA LYS A 170 -12.63 -5.08 -13.69
C LYS A 170 -13.65 -5.21 -12.55
N PHE A 171 -13.67 -6.36 -11.86
CA PHE A 171 -14.55 -6.64 -10.73
C PHE A 171 -13.97 -6.22 -9.38
N PHE A 172 -12.78 -5.62 -9.35
CA PHE A 172 -12.21 -5.13 -8.09
C PHE A 172 -13.13 -4.07 -7.46
N PRO A 173 -13.47 -4.18 -6.16
CA PRO A 173 -14.37 -3.24 -5.52
C PRO A 173 -13.86 -1.80 -5.50
N SER A 174 -14.78 -0.84 -5.41
CA SER A 174 -14.48 0.60 -5.46
C SER A 174 -14.51 1.31 -4.11
N ASN A 175 -14.87 0.62 -3.03
CA ASN A 175 -14.88 1.16 -1.67
C ASN A 175 -14.10 0.26 -0.70
N LEU A 176 -13.67 0.84 0.42
CA LEU A 176 -12.77 0.19 1.37
C LEU A 176 -13.37 -1.08 2.01
N ASP A 177 -14.64 -1.04 2.42
CA ASP A 177 -15.25 -2.14 3.18
C ASP A 177 -15.46 -3.39 2.32
N ASP A 178 -15.80 -3.22 1.03
CA ASP A 178 -15.87 -4.33 0.09
C ASP A 178 -14.49 -4.92 -0.24
N VAL A 179 -13.44 -4.08 -0.33
CA VAL A 179 -12.06 -4.57 -0.51
C VAL A 179 -11.61 -5.38 0.71
N VAL A 180 -11.93 -4.93 1.93
CA VAL A 180 -11.65 -5.70 3.15
C VAL A 180 -12.37 -7.05 3.10
N THR A 181 -13.65 -7.07 2.75
CA THR A 181 -14.43 -8.30 2.61
C THR A 181 -13.81 -9.27 1.60
N LEU A 182 -13.37 -8.76 0.43
CA LEU A 182 -12.68 -9.55 -0.58
C LEU A 182 -11.36 -10.15 -0.05
N PHE A 183 -10.56 -9.35 0.64
CA PHE A 183 -9.26 -9.77 1.17
C PHE A 183 -9.41 -10.76 2.35
N GLU A 184 -10.46 -10.64 3.16
CA GLU A 184 -10.81 -11.58 4.23
C GLU A 184 -11.30 -12.94 3.70
N ALA A 185 -11.93 -12.96 2.53
CA ALA A 185 -12.30 -14.21 1.84
C ALA A 185 -11.10 -14.89 1.16
N GLY A 186 -9.98 -14.18 1.04
CA GLY A 186 -8.80 -14.60 0.30
C GLY A 186 -7.59 -14.93 1.18
N PRO A 187 -6.41 -15.05 0.56
CA PRO A 187 -5.17 -15.39 1.27
C PRO A 187 -4.68 -14.28 2.22
N LEU A 188 -5.23 -13.06 2.09
CA LEU A 188 -4.89 -11.93 2.95
C LEU A 188 -5.61 -11.96 4.30
N ARG A 189 -6.54 -12.89 4.56
CA ARG A 189 -7.13 -13.07 5.90
C ARG A 189 -6.05 -13.32 6.96
N ARG A 190 -5.01 -14.09 6.61
CA ARG A 190 -3.83 -14.34 7.43
C ARG A 190 -2.59 -14.01 6.62
N CYS A 191 -2.27 -12.72 6.55
CA CYS A 191 -1.10 -12.24 5.83
C CYS A 191 0.18 -12.52 6.62
N ARG A 192 1.16 -13.21 6.01
CA ARG A 192 2.50 -13.38 6.59
C ARG A 192 3.34 -12.11 6.45
N SER A 193 4.34 -11.94 7.29
CA SER A 193 5.29 -10.82 7.23
C SER A 193 5.97 -10.69 5.86
N ALA A 194 6.40 -11.80 5.27
CA ALA A 194 7.02 -11.80 3.94
C ALA A 194 6.05 -11.36 2.83
N LEU A 195 4.79 -11.84 2.87
CA LEU A 195 3.75 -11.42 1.93
C LEU A 195 3.41 -9.94 2.11
N MET A 196 3.23 -9.48 3.36
CA MET A 196 2.95 -8.09 3.67
C MET A 196 4.05 -7.17 3.14
N SER A 197 5.32 -7.45 3.46
CA SER A 197 6.45 -6.64 3.00
C SER A 197 6.53 -6.56 1.48
N ASN A 198 6.34 -7.68 0.78
CA ASN A 198 6.39 -7.70 -0.68
C ASN A 198 5.18 -6.99 -1.32
N LEU A 199 3.98 -7.22 -0.79
CA LEU A 199 2.76 -6.59 -1.29
C LEU A 199 2.79 -5.07 -1.05
N LEU A 200 3.20 -4.61 0.13
CA LEU A 200 3.41 -3.19 0.40
C LEU A 200 4.37 -2.57 -0.61
N LYS A 201 5.52 -3.20 -0.88
CA LYS A 201 6.49 -2.68 -1.85
C LYS A 201 5.89 -2.52 -3.25
N ILE A 202 5.12 -3.49 -3.71
CA ILE A 202 4.49 -3.46 -5.04
C ILE A 202 3.40 -2.40 -5.09
N LEU A 203 2.49 -2.39 -4.11
CA LEU A 203 1.37 -1.45 -4.07
C LEU A 203 1.84 0.00 -3.88
N ILE A 204 2.85 0.26 -3.04
CA ILE A 204 3.41 1.60 -2.85
C ILE A 204 4.07 2.08 -4.13
N LYS A 205 4.87 1.23 -4.81
CA LYS A 205 5.47 1.57 -6.11
C LYS A 205 4.41 1.94 -7.16
N ALA A 206 3.38 1.11 -7.29
CA ALA A 206 2.27 1.37 -8.23
C ALA A 206 1.49 2.64 -7.86
N THR A 207 1.25 2.88 -6.57
CA THR A 207 0.56 4.08 -6.07
C THR A 207 1.32 5.37 -6.39
N ILE A 208 2.64 5.37 -6.21
CA ILE A 208 3.52 6.52 -6.49
C ILE A 208 3.76 6.68 -8.01
N GLY A 209 3.55 5.62 -8.81
CA GLY A 209 3.81 5.62 -10.25
C GLY A 209 5.26 5.30 -10.61
N VAL A 210 5.86 4.37 -9.85
CA VAL A 210 7.23 3.87 -10.01
C VAL A 210 7.18 2.45 -10.57
N GLY A 211 7.80 2.24 -11.73
CA GLY A 211 7.76 0.95 -12.44
C GLY A 211 6.51 0.78 -13.31
N ASP A 212 6.42 -0.39 -13.97
CA ASP A 212 5.45 -0.65 -15.05
C ASP A 212 4.23 -1.46 -14.58
N ALA A 213 3.85 -1.35 -13.31
CA ALA A 213 2.70 -2.10 -12.79
C ALA A 213 1.42 -1.67 -13.55
N PRO A 214 0.68 -2.59 -14.19
CA PRO A 214 -0.51 -2.27 -14.98
C PRO A 214 -1.74 -1.92 -14.13
N VAL A 215 -1.58 -1.78 -12.81
CA VAL A 215 -2.66 -1.55 -11.85
C VAL A 215 -2.88 -0.05 -11.63
N LEU A 216 -4.14 0.36 -11.63
CA LEU A 216 -4.51 1.75 -11.37
C LEU A 216 -4.10 2.18 -9.94
N PRO A 217 -3.42 3.33 -9.76
CA PRO A 217 -2.97 3.80 -8.45
C PRO A 217 -4.07 3.91 -7.39
N GLY A 218 -5.30 4.25 -7.80
CA GLY A 218 -6.45 4.34 -6.88
C GLY A 218 -6.85 2.98 -6.30
N LYS A 219 -6.77 1.90 -7.09
CA LYS A 219 -7.00 0.53 -6.58
C LYS A 219 -5.90 0.10 -5.61
N CYS A 220 -4.65 0.45 -5.92
CA CYS A 220 -3.52 0.19 -5.01
C CYS A 220 -3.66 0.95 -3.69
N ALA A 221 -4.09 2.21 -3.72
CA ALA A 221 -4.34 2.99 -2.51
C ALA A 221 -5.46 2.38 -1.66
N LEU A 222 -6.58 1.96 -2.27
CA LEU A 222 -7.65 1.24 -1.57
C LEU A 222 -7.16 -0.08 -0.95
N ALA A 223 -6.36 -0.85 -1.67
CA ALA A 223 -5.76 -2.08 -1.16
C ALA A 223 -4.80 -1.81 0.01
N LEU A 224 -3.99 -0.76 -0.04
CA LEU A 224 -3.13 -0.33 1.07
C LEU A 224 -3.95 0.04 2.30
N SER A 225 -5.02 0.81 2.12
CA SER A 225 -5.96 1.16 3.20
C SER A 225 -6.61 -0.09 3.82
N ALA A 226 -6.98 -1.07 3.01
CA ALA A 226 -7.52 -2.35 3.49
C ALA A 226 -6.48 -3.13 4.31
N LEU A 227 -5.23 -3.22 3.83
CA LEU A 227 -4.13 -3.87 4.56
C LEU A 227 -3.83 -3.17 5.89
N LYS A 228 -3.85 -1.83 5.92
CA LYS A 228 -3.71 -1.03 7.15
C LYS A 228 -4.80 -1.37 8.17
N LYS A 229 -6.05 -1.53 7.72
CA LYS A 229 -7.22 -1.87 8.56
C LYS A 229 -7.18 -3.32 9.06
N MET A 230 -6.83 -4.27 8.19
CA MET A 230 -6.82 -5.70 8.51
C MET A 230 -5.62 -6.12 9.37
N HIS A 231 -4.44 -5.55 9.11
CA HIS A 231 -3.16 -5.99 9.70
C HIS A 231 -2.38 -4.82 10.31
N PRO A 232 -2.90 -4.14 11.35
CA PRO A 232 -2.26 -2.93 11.90
C PRO A 232 -0.86 -3.19 12.46
N ALA A 233 -0.60 -4.35 13.08
CA ALA A 233 0.72 -4.67 13.61
C ALA A 233 1.77 -4.80 12.50
N LEU A 234 1.46 -5.52 11.42
CA LEU A 234 2.37 -5.67 10.27
C LEU A 234 2.50 -4.35 9.49
N TRP A 235 1.46 -3.51 9.48
CA TRP A 235 1.53 -2.18 8.90
C TRP A 235 2.58 -1.32 9.61
N GLU A 236 2.49 -1.21 10.93
CA GLU A 236 3.46 -0.43 11.74
C GLU A 236 4.89 -0.97 11.60
N GLU A 237 5.05 -2.29 11.49
CA GLU A 237 6.35 -2.93 11.30
C GLU A 237 6.99 -2.59 9.94
N PHE A 238 6.24 -2.72 8.84
CA PHE A 238 6.83 -2.70 7.48
C PHE A 238 6.62 -1.42 6.70
N PHE A 239 5.54 -0.66 6.94
CA PHE A 239 5.12 0.43 6.05
C PHE A 239 6.18 1.54 5.95
N SER A 240 6.66 2.05 7.08
CA SER A 240 7.65 3.14 7.10
C SER A 240 8.93 2.78 6.34
N ALA A 241 9.43 1.55 6.56
CA ALA A 241 10.63 1.06 5.90
C ALA A 241 10.43 0.93 4.38
N CYS A 242 9.28 0.40 3.94
CA CYS A 242 8.98 0.24 2.51
C CYS A 242 8.86 1.59 1.79
N VAL A 243 8.17 2.58 2.38
CA VAL A 243 8.06 3.93 1.80
C VAL A 243 9.45 4.56 1.64
N LYS A 244 10.29 4.51 2.68
CA LYS A 244 11.67 5.04 2.63
C LYS A 244 12.50 4.38 1.53
N GLN A 245 12.50 3.05 1.48
CA GLN A 245 13.26 2.28 0.48
C GLN A 245 12.85 2.60 -0.96
N ILE A 246 11.57 2.92 -1.19
CA ILE A 246 11.06 3.24 -2.53
C ILE A 246 11.36 4.69 -2.92
N VAL A 247 11.28 5.63 -1.97
CA VAL A 247 11.47 7.06 -2.23
C VAL A 247 12.94 7.44 -2.33
N GLU A 248 13.80 6.81 -1.52
CA GLU A 248 15.23 7.08 -1.48
C GLU A 248 15.94 6.99 -2.85
N PRO A 249 15.64 6.05 -3.77
CA PRO A 249 16.25 6.02 -5.10
C PRO A 249 15.57 6.91 -6.16
N LEU A 250 14.42 7.54 -5.86
CA LEU A 250 13.71 8.36 -6.86
C LEU A 250 14.53 9.58 -7.24
N ARG A 251 15.08 9.62 -8.45
CA ARG A 251 15.88 10.76 -8.93
C ARG A 251 15.43 11.28 -10.29
N ALA A 252 14.73 10.48 -11.09
CA ALA A 252 14.27 10.88 -12.40
C ALA A 252 13.12 11.89 -12.30
N GLU A 253 13.15 12.90 -13.18
CA GLU A 253 12.18 14.01 -13.18
C GLU A 253 10.75 13.51 -13.37
N ASP A 254 10.53 12.63 -14.35
CA ASP A 254 9.20 12.13 -14.69
C ASP A 254 8.56 11.29 -13.57
N THR A 255 9.35 10.46 -12.87
CA THR A 255 8.87 9.71 -11.71
C THR A 255 8.65 10.62 -10.51
N MET A 256 9.46 11.67 -10.34
CA MET A 256 9.28 12.66 -9.28
C MET A 256 8.00 13.48 -9.46
N SER A 257 7.71 13.93 -10.69
CA SER A 257 6.47 14.65 -11.04
C SER A 257 5.24 13.83 -10.66
N ARG A 258 5.21 12.53 -11.00
CA ARG A 258 4.14 11.63 -10.54
C ARG A 258 4.13 11.50 -9.03
N ALA A 259 5.29 11.28 -8.42
CA ALA A 259 5.39 11.02 -6.99
C ALA A 259 4.81 12.17 -6.16
N VAL A 260 5.17 13.43 -6.42
CA VAL A 260 4.70 14.58 -5.63
C VAL A 260 3.17 14.71 -5.66
N ILE A 261 2.56 14.53 -6.84
CA ILE A 261 1.09 14.57 -7.00
C ILE A 261 0.45 13.41 -6.22
N ARG A 262 1.04 12.21 -6.30
CA ARG A 262 0.49 11.00 -5.63
C ARG A 262 0.65 11.05 -4.12
N PHE A 263 1.72 11.66 -3.61
CA PHE A 263 1.90 11.90 -2.18
C PHE A 263 0.88 12.90 -1.63
N ALA A 264 0.59 13.97 -2.37
CA ALA A 264 -0.48 14.88 -2.00
C ALA A 264 -1.84 14.18 -2.05
N ARG A 265 -2.13 13.47 -3.15
CA ARG A 265 -3.45 12.86 -3.40
C ARG A 265 -3.82 11.75 -2.42
N PHE A 266 -2.85 10.94 -1.99
CA PHE A 266 -3.08 9.79 -1.12
C PHE A 266 -2.50 10.02 0.28
N ASN A 267 -2.69 11.23 0.82
CA ASN A 267 -2.15 11.64 2.11
C ASN A 267 -2.67 10.77 3.26
N GLU A 268 -3.90 10.26 3.15
CA GLU A 268 -4.57 9.40 4.13
C GLU A 268 -3.82 8.09 4.44
N LEU A 269 -2.97 7.64 3.50
CA LEU A 269 -2.09 6.49 3.70
C LEU A 269 -0.98 6.77 4.72
N GLY A 270 -0.69 8.04 5.04
CA GLY A 270 0.38 8.44 5.95
C GLY A 270 1.78 8.36 5.33
N MET A 271 1.88 8.26 3.99
CA MET A 271 3.18 8.20 3.30
C MET A 271 4.01 9.45 3.57
N TRP A 272 3.38 10.63 3.60
CA TRP A 272 4.06 11.89 3.87
C TRP A 272 4.65 11.94 5.29
N ASP A 273 3.96 11.38 6.28
CA ASP A 273 4.35 11.45 7.68
C ASP A 273 5.61 10.65 7.98
N VAL A 274 5.73 9.46 7.39
CA VAL A 274 6.85 8.55 7.60
C VAL A 274 8.15 8.97 6.89
N LEU A 275 8.10 9.96 5.98
CA LEU A 275 9.28 10.43 5.27
C LEU A 275 10.27 11.17 6.18
N PRO A 276 11.59 10.95 6.01
CA PRO A 276 12.61 11.78 6.64
C PRO A 276 12.49 13.25 6.22
N LYS A 277 12.91 14.17 7.10
CA LYS A 277 12.87 15.62 6.82
C LYS A 277 13.58 16.01 5.51
N ALA A 278 14.70 15.35 5.21
CA ALA A 278 15.45 15.59 3.96
C ALA A 278 14.63 15.22 2.71
N GLU A 279 13.88 14.12 2.76
CA GLU A 279 13.02 13.69 1.65
C GLU A 279 11.80 14.59 1.50
N LYS A 280 11.18 15.00 2.61
CA LYS A 280 10.11 16.01 2.57
C LYS A 280 10.61 17.30 1.92
N LEU A 281 11.76 17.82 2.36
CA LEU A 281 12.37 19.02 1.77
C LEU A 281 12.60 18.84 0.28
N ARG A 282 13.14 17.70 -0.15
CA ARG A 282 13.39 17.40 -1.56
C ARG A 282 12.11 17.43 -2.41
N PHE A 283 11.02 16.86 -1.91
CA PHE A 283 9.71 16.90 -2.57
C PHE A 283 9.21 18.34 -2.70
N LEU A 284 9.28 19.12 -1.62
CA LEU A 284 8.86 20.52 -1.63
C LEU A 284 9.71 21.37 -2.58
N THR A 285 11.04 21.25 -2.50
CA THR A 285 11.96 21.96 -3.40
C THR A 285 11.73 21.59 -4.86
N TYR A 286 11.39 20.33 -5.15
CA TYR A 286 11.05 19.94 -6.53
C TYR A 286 9.77 20.63 -7.03
N VAL A 287 8.74 20.75 -6.17
CA VAL A 287 7.52 21.51 -6.50
C VAL A 287 7.78 23.01 -6.62
N GLU A 288 8.60 23.59 -5.73
CA GLU A 288 9.04 25.00 -5.81
C GLU A 288 9.79 25.29 -7.13
N ASN A 289 10.43 24.29 -7.71
CA ASN A 289 11.16 24.36 -8.98
C ASN A 289 10.47 23.54 -10.08
N ALA A 290 9.14 23.42 -10.05
CA ALA A 290 8.41 22.52 -10.94
C ALA A 290 8.77 22.74 -12.41
N PRO A 291 9.17 21.67 -13.14
CA PRO A 291 9.41 21.73 -14.59
C PRO A 291 8.09 21.91 -15.35
N SER A 292 8.16 22.25 -16.64
CA SER A 292 6.99 22.57 -17.46
C SER A 292 5.89 21.50 -17.44
N LYS A 293 6.26 20.21 -17.34
CA LYS A 293 5.28 19.12 -17.23
C LYS A 293 4.49 19.21 -15.93
N LEU A 294 5.18 19.25 -14.78
CA LEU A 294 4.53 19.38 -13.47
C LEU A 294 3.83 20.74 -13.29
N TYR A 295 4.35 21.81 -13.91
CA TYR A 295 3.76 23.14 -13.84
C TYR A 295 2.30 23.13 -14.32
N ASN A 296 2.00 22.39 -15.39
CA ASN A 296 0.65 22.22 -15.92
C ASN A 296 -0.28 21.39 -15.03
N ASP A 297 0.24 20.74 -13.99
CA ASP A 297 -0.50 19.91 -13.05
C ASP A 297 -0.55 20.53 -11.63
N LEU A 298 -0.11 21.78 -11.44
CA LEU A 298 -0.06 22.41 -10.11
C LEU A 298 -1.44 22.69 -9.51
N ASP A 299 -2.45 22.84 -10.34
CA ASP A 299 -3.85 22.99 -9.94
C ASP A 299 -4.38 21.79 -9.17
N TRP A 300 -3.93 20.57 -9.53
CA TRP A 300 -4.33 19.35 -8.83
C TRP A 300 -4.05 19.38 -7.33
N PHE A 301 -3.04 20.12 -6.87
CA PHE A 301 -2.75 20.26 -5.44
C PHE A 301 -3.86 20.99 -4.67
N TYR A 302 -4.59 21.90 -5.32
CA TYR A 302 -5.72 22.62 -4.73
C TYR A 302 -7.03 21.81 -4.77
N LEU A 303 -7.12 20.84 -5.67
CA LEU A 303 -8.28 19.96 -5.82
C LEU A 303 -8.28 18.79 -4.82
N ILE A 304 -7.22 18.64 -4.03
CA ILE A 304 -7.07 17.58 -3.02
C ILE A 304 -7.49 18.13 -1.66
N GLU A 305 -8.55 17.56 -1.08
CA GLU A 305 -9.16 18.02 0.18
C GLU A 305 -8.18 18.03 1.37
N ASP A 306 -7.36 16.98 1.51
CA ASP A 306 -6.36 16.85 2.58
C ASP A 306 -4.91 16.98 2.05
N CYS A 307 -4.68 17.97 1.20
CA CYS A 307 -3.35 18.24 0.67
C CYS A 307 -2.43 18.77 1.79
N PRO A 308 -1.23 18.18 2.00
CA PRO A 308 -0.29 18.70 2.99
C PRO A 308 0.07 20.16 2.70
N LYS A 309 -0.12 21.05 3.69
CA LYS A 309 0.12 22.50 3.56
C LYS A 309 1.48 22.87 2.96
N GLY A 310 2.51 22.06 3.22
CA GLY A 310 3.84 22.25 2.64
C GLY A 310 3.83 22.25 1.11
N PHE A 311 3.02 21.39 0.48
CA PHE A 311 2.89 21.36 -0.97
C PHE A 311 2.22 22.63 -1.51
N LEU A 312 1.11 23.07 -0.91
CA LEU A 312 0.44 24.30 -1.32
C LEU A 312 1.39 25.52 -1.27
N LEU A 313 2.15 25.66 -0.18
CA LEU A 313 3.16 26.71 -0.05
C LEU A 313 4.28 26.60 -1.11
N ALA A 314 4.70 25.38 -1.46
CA ALA A 314 5.68 25.15 -2.51
C ALA A 314 5.14 25.54 -3.90
N VAL A 315 3.87 25.23 -4.16
CA VAL A 315 3.17 25.62 -5.39
C VAL A 315 3.07 27.15 -5.50
N GLU A 316 2.68 27.83 -4.41
CA GLU A 316 2.61 29.29 -4.35
C GLU A 316 3.95 29.94 -4.72
N LYS A 317 5.06 29.49 -4.10
CA LYS A 317 6.41 29.97 -4.43
C LYS A 317 6.80 29.74 -5.89
N ARG A 318 6.40 28.61 -6.48
CA ARG A 318 6.68 28.35 -7.90
C ARG A 318 5.90 29.30 -8.80
N ILE A 319 4.67 29.64 -8.44
CA ILE A 319 3.82 30.58 -9.16
C ILE A 319 4.37 32.01 -9.04
N GLU A 320 4.89 32.42 -7.88
CA GLU A 320 5.49 33.75 -7.67
C GLU A 320 6.61 34.08 -8.66
N THR A 321 7.32 33.07 -9.16
CA THR A 321 8.42 33.23 -10.13
C THR A 321 7.99 32.98 -11.58
N ALA A 322 6.73 32.58 -11.82
CA ALA A 322 6.26 32.24 -13.16
C ALA A 322 6.26 33.45 -14.10
N THR A 323 6.56 33.17 -15.37
CA THR A 323 6.50 34.15 -16.45
C THR A 323 5.08 34.26 -17.01
N HIS A 324 4.81 35.36 -17.73
CA HIS A 324 3.53 35.51 -18.44
C HIS A 324 3.27 34.37 -19.43
N ALA A 325 4.30 33.95 -20.17
CA ALA A 325 4.21 32.89 -21.17
C ALA A 325 3.80 31.55 -20.54
N GLU A 326 4.45 31.15 -19.44
CA GLU A 326 4.09 29.92 -18.71
C GLU A 326 2.64 29.95 -18.21
N ILE A 327 2.19 31.07 -17.64
CA ILE A 327 0.80 31.22 -17.17
C ILE A 327 -0.18 31.21 -18.35
N HIS A 328 0.15 31.88 -19.46
CA HIS A 328 -0.71 31.94 -20.63
C HIS A 328 -0.88 30.57 -21.32
N GLU A 329 0.21 29.79 -21.40
CA GLU A 329 0.21 28.46 -22.02
C GLU A 329 -0.31 27.36 -21.10
N SER A 330 -0.52 27.66 -19.81
CA SER A 330 -1.00 26.68 -18.83
C SER A 330 -2.38 26.11 -19.16
N ALA A 331 -2.47 24.78 -19.08
CA ALA A 331 -3.69 24.01 -19.34
C ALA A 331 -4.37 23.51 -18.05
N TRP A 332 -4.33 24.32 -16.99
CA TRP A 332 -4.97 23.98 -15.71
C TRP A 332 -6.47 23.76 -15.87
N PHE A 333 -6.98 22.74 -15.18
CA PHE A 333 -8.41 22.49 -15.03
C PHE A 333 -9.07 23.56 -14.16
N ASP A 334 -8.42 23.95 -13.06
CA ASP A 334 -8.82 25.07 -12.23
C ASP A 334 -7.61 26.00 -11.99
N THR A 335 -7.80 27.32 -12.07
CA THR A 335 -6.66 28.23 -11.97
C THR A 335 -6.23 28.36 -10.50
N PRO A 336 -4.97 28.05 -10.14
CA PRO A 336 -4.48 28.24 -8.78
C PRO A 336 -4.68 29.69 -8.31
N PRO A 337 -5.21 29.93 -7.08
CA PRO A 337 -5.52 31.29 -6.61
C PRO A 337 -4.34 32.27 -6.66
N ALA A 338 -3.12 31.78 -6.36
CA ALA A 338 -1.89 32.58 -6.39
C ALA A 338 -1.52 33.13 -7.78
N VAL A 339 -2.06 32.54 -8.86
CA VAL A 339 -1.82 33.00 -10.24
C VAL A 339 -2.38 34.39 -10.45
N ILE A 340 -3.49 34.73 -9.79
CA ILE A 340 -4.08 36.06 -9.92
C ILE A 340 -3.13 37.13 -9.39
N ASP A 341 -2.59 36.92 -8.19
CA ASP A 341 -1.65 37.86 -7.59
C ASP A 341 -0.39 38.00 -8.47
N ARG A 342 0.13 36.88 -8.97
CA ARG A 342 1.26 36.91 -9.90
C ARG A 342 0.99 37.66 -11.20
N LEU A 343 -0.17 37.42 -11.81
CA LEU A 343 -0.54 38.13 -13.05
C LEU A 343 -0.73 39.62 -12.81
N LEU A 344 -1.22 40.04 -11.64
CA LEU A 344 -1.31 41.46 -11.28
C LEU A 344 0.09 42.11 -11.17
N GLU A 345 1.06 41.42 -10.58
CA GLU A 345 2.45 41.90 -10.53
C GLU A 345 3.06 42.06 -11.93
N ILE A 346 2.87 41.06 -12.80
CA ILE A 346 3.32 41.12 -14.19
C ILE A 346 2.62 42.27 -14.93
N TYR A 347 1.31 42.42 -14.72
CA TYR A 347 0.51 43.46 -15.37
C TYR A 347 0.94 44.86 -14.92
N GLN A 348 1.32 45.03 -13.66
CA GLN A 348 1.87 46.28 -13.15
C GLN A 348 3.16 46.70 -13.88
N GLY A 349 3.97 45.73 -14.29
CA GLY A 349 5.23 45.94 -15.00
C GLY A 349 5.09 46.28 -16.49
N SER A 350 3.88 46.33 -17.06
CA SER A 350 3.69 46.60 -18.49
C SER A 350 4.34 47.92 -18.92
N SER A 351 5.23 47.83 -19.90
CA SER A 351 6.02 48.96 -20.43
C SER A 351 5.42 49.55 -21.71
N SER A 352 4.46 48.85 -22.32
CA SER A 352 3.76 49.29 -23.53
C SER A 352 2.28 48.92 -23.51
N PHE A 353 1.47 49.63 -24.31
CA PHE A 353 0.07 49.27 -24.53
C PHE A 353 -0.12 47.85 -25.09
N ALA A 354 0.81 47.37 -25.92
CA ALA A 354 0.75 46.01 -26.47
C ALA A 354 0.89 44.96 -25.36
N GLU A 355 1.86 45.13 -24.46
CA GLU A 355 2.04 44.27 -23.28
C GLU A 355 0.84 44.36 -22.34
N ALA A 356 0.36 45.56 -22.05
CA ALA A 356 -0.81 45.75 -21.18
C ALA A 356 -2.06 45.03 -21.74
N ASN A 357 -2.29 45.11 -23.04
CA ASN A 357 -3.42 44.40 -23.66
C ASN A 357 -3.22 42.87 -23.65
N GLN A 358 -2.00 42.38 -23.89
CA GLN A 358 -1.69 40.96 -23.85
C GLN A 358 -1.87 40.38 -22.43
N TYR A 359 -1.27 41.03 -21.43
CA TYR A 359 -1.33 40.59 -20.03
C TYR A 359 -2.75 40.71 -19.48
N GLY A 360 -3.44 41.81 -19.80
CA GLY A 360 -4.84 42.02 -19.44
C GLY A 360 -5.76 40.92 -19.98
N ARG A 361 -5.53 40.46 -21.22
CA ARG A 361 -6.34 39.39 -21.82
C ARG A 361 -6.15 38.06 -21.08
N THR A 362 -4.91 37.72 -20.73
CA THR A 362 -4.61 36.54 -19.91
C THR A 362 -5.25 36.64 -18.53
N LEU A 363 -5.12 37.79 -17.86
CA LEU A 363 -5.73 38.05 -16.56
C LEU A 363 -7.25 37.88 -16.61
N ARG A 364 -7.91 38.44 -17.64
CA ARG A 364 -9.36 38.33 -17.85
C ARG A 364 -9.82 36.87 -17.98
N LEU A 365 -9.09 36.06 -18.75
CA LEU A 365 -9.38 34.64 -18.91
C LEU A 365 -9.26 33.91 -17.56
N LYS A 366 -8.15 34.10 -16.85
CA LYS A 366 -7.90 33.43 -15.56
C LYS A 366 -8.83 33.90 -14.44
N PHE A 367 -9.33 35.14 -14.48
CA PHE A 367 -10.37 35.63 -13.58
C PHE A 367 -11.70 34.88 -13.71
N LYS A 368 -11.99 34.35 -14.89
CA LYS A 368 -13.22 33.60 -15.13
C LYS A 368 -13.18 32.28 -14.36
N ASP A 369 -12.01 31.66 -14.31
CA ASP A 369 -11.80 30.35 -13.72
C ASP A 369 -11.69 30.48 -12.18
N ALA A 370 -10.78 31.33 -11.67
CA ALA A 370 -10.46 31.41 -10.24
C ALA A 370 -11.36 32.35 -9.40
N GLN A 371 -12.19 33.20 -10.01
CA GLN A 371 -13.03 34.22 -9.35
C GLN A 371 -12.24 35.15 -8.39
N PRO A 372 -11.79 36.35 -8.84
CA PRO A 372 -10.89 37.18 -8.04
C PRO A 372 -11.56 37.78 -6.80
N THR A 373 -10.77 37.91 -5.74
CA THR A 373 -11.21 38.51 -4.47
C THR A 373 -11.35 40.03 -4.57
N TYR A 374 -12.09 40.64 -3.65
CA TYR A 374 -12.19 42.10 -3.55
C TYR A 374 -10.82 42.79 -3.35
N LYS A 375 -9.89 42.14 -2.63
CA LYS A 375 -8.52 42.62 -2.44
C LYS A 375 -7.75 42.67 -3.76
N GLN A 376 -7.90 41.64 -4.59
CA GLN A 376 -7.29 41.58 -5.92
C GLN A 376 -7.89 42.64 -6.86
N ALA A 377 -9.20 42.90 -6.76
CA ALA A 377 -9.84 44.00 -7.48
C ALA A 377 -9.33 45.39 -7.04
N ASP A 378 -9.15 45.64 -5.73
CA ASP A 378 -8.54 46.89 -5.22
C ASP A 378 -7.11 47.04 -5.75
N ASN A 379 -6.32 45.96 -5.77
CA ASN A 379 -4.96 45.97 -6.30
C ASN A 379 -4.92 46.30 -7.79
N LEU A 380 -5.75 45.66 -8.62
CA LEU A 380 -5.89 45.95 -10.04
C LEU A 380 -6.15 47.45 -10.30
N ILE A 381 -7.07 48.05 -9.54
CA ILE A 381 -7.42 49.47 -9.72
C ILE A 381 -6.24 50.37 -9.35
N ARG A 382 -5.50 50.06 -8.28
CA ARG A 382 -4.28 50.81 -7.92
C ARG A 382 -3.23 50.71 -9.02
N ILE A 383 -3.03 49.52 -9.59
CA ILE A 383 -2.11 49.31 -10.71
C ILE A 383 -2.52 50.16 -11.91
N ALA A 384 -3.81 50.19 -12.27
CA ALA A 384 -4.33 50.97 -13.37
C ALA A 384 -4.16 52.49 -13.18
N VAL A 385 -4.23 52.98 -11.94
CA VAL A 385 -3.97 54.40 -11.63
C VAL A 385 -2.47 54.72 -11.70
N ALA A 386 -1.63 53.80 -11.22
CA ALA A 386 -0.18 54.03 -11.13
C ALA A 386 0.55 53.85 -12.48
N ASN A 387 0.05 52.99 -13.37
CA ASN A 387 0.66 52.72 -14.67
C ASN A 387 -0.28 53.16 -15.81
N SER A 388 0.12 54.20 -16.56
CA SER A 388 -0.67 54.77 -17.66
C SER A 388 -0.84 53.83 -18.86
N GLN A 389 0.09 52.89 -19.08
CA GLN A 389 -0.03 51.85 -20.11
C GLN A 389 -1.17 50.90 -19.77
N VAL A 390 -1.33 50.56 -18.49
CA VAL A 390 -2.43 49.74 -17.97
C VAL A 390 -3.73 50.52 -17.93
N GLY A 391 -3.72 51.69 -17.29
CA GLY A 391 -4.89 52.55 -17.06
C GLY A 391 -5.60 52.98 -18.33
N ASN A 392 -4.87 53.13 -19.43
CA ASN A 392 -5.42 53.50 -20.74
C ASN A 392 -5.39 52.34 -21.75
N SER A 393 -5.14 51.10 -21.31
CA SER A 393 -5.19 49.93 -22.18
C SER A 393 -6.62 49.68 -22.67
N SER A 394 -6.75 49.16 -23.90
CA SER A 394 -8.08 48.80 -24.44
C SER A 394 -8.70 47.62 -23.71
N GLU A 395 -7.89 46.82 -23.01
CA GLU A 395 -8.32 45.61 -22.33
C GLU A 395 -8.88 45.87 -20.92
N LEU A 396 -8.41 46.91 -20.22
CA LEU A 396 -8.86 47.25 -18.86
C LEU A 396 -10.39 47.40 -18.73
N PRO A 397 -11.11 48.09 -19.63
CA PRO A 397 -12.57 48.15 -19.58
C PRO A 397 -13.25 46.76 -19.56
N HIS A 398 -12.72 45.80 -20.32
CA HIS A 398 -13.28 44.46 -20.38
C HIS A 398 -13.07 43.70 -19.06
N ILE A 399 -11.91 43.87 -18.43
CA ILE A 399 -11.61 43.28 -17.11
C ILE A 399 -12.55 43.86 -16.06
N LEU A 400 -12.72 45.19 -16.01
CA LEU A 400 -13.61 45.85 -15.05
C LEU A 400 -15.07 45.43 -15.25
N ARG A 401 -15.51 45.26 -16.50
CA ARG A 401 -16.87 44.76 -16.78
C ARG A 401 -17.07 43.35 -16.24
N GLN A 402 -16.08 42.46 -16.37
CA GLN A 402 -16.14 41.13 -15.77
C GLN A 402 -16.17 41.20 -14.24
N LEU A 403 -15.33 42.02 -13.61
CA LEU A 403 -15.35 42.22 -12.15
C LEU A 403 -16.71 42.72 -11.66
N SER A 404 -17.40 43.57 -12.44
CA SER A 404 -18.72 44.08 -12.06
C SER A 404 -19.83 43.02 -12.00
N SER A 405 -19.58 41.84 -12.60
CA SER A 405 -20.49 40.69 -12.61
C SER A 405 -20.28 39.72 -11.44
N LEU A 406 -19.27 39.95 -10.60
CA LEU A 406 -18.96 39.12 -9.42
C LEU A 406 -19.94 39.38 -8.28
N ASP A 407 -20.03 38.44 -7.35
CA ASP A 407 -21.00 38.44 -6.24
C ASP A 407 -20.93 39.67 -5.33
N TRP A 408 -19.74 40.25 -5.15
CA TRP A 408 -19.56 41.47 -4.36
C TRP A 408 -20.10 42.74 -5.07
N GLY A 409 -20.48 42.62 -6.35
CA GLY A 409 -21.36 43.53 -7.09
C GLY A 409 -20.72 44.80 -7.65
N LYS A 410 -21.33 45.30 -8.74
CA LYS A 410 -20.93 46.55 -9.41
C LYS A 410 -20.80 47.75 -8.46
N GLY A 411 -21.68 47.88 -7.47
CA GLY A 411 -21.65 49.00 -6.52
C GLY A 411 -20.34 49.08 -5.73
N SER A 412 -19.76 47.94 -5.35
CA SER A 412 -18.47 47.91 -4.65
C SER A 412 -17.31 48.21 -5.60
N LEU A 413 -17.41 47.83 -6.88
CA LEU A 413 -16.40 48.17 -7.90
C LEU A 413 -16.39 49.69 -8.13
N ASP A 414 -17.57 50.28 -8.29
CA ASP A 414 -17.73 51.72 -8.51
C ASP A 414 -17.16 52.52 -7.32
N ALA A 415 -17.35 52.01 -6.09
CA ALA A 415 -16.75 52.60 -4.89
C ALA A 415 -15.22 52.54 -4.91
N LEU A 416 -14.62 51.42 -5.34
CA LEU A 416 -13.16 51.29 -5.49
C LEU A 416 -12.61 52.23 -6.57
N ILE A 417 -13.27 52.31 -7.72
CA ILE A 417 -12.86 53.20 -8.82
C ILE A 417 -12.89 54.66 -8.36
N LYS A 418 -13.96 55.06 -7.66
CA LYS A 418 -14.10 56.41 -7.10
C LYS A 418 -13.04 56.69 -6.04
N LYS A 419 -12.80 55.73 -5.13
CA LYS A 419 -11.81 55.83 -4.04
C LYS A 419 -10.40 56.12 -4.59
N HIS A 420 -10.01 55.46 -5.67
CA HIS A 420 -8.67 55.61 -6.26
C HIS A 420 -8.61 56.61 -7.42
N SER A 421 -9.71 57.30 -7.73
CA SER A 421 -9.79 58.30 -8.80
C SER A 421 -9.38 57.78 -10.19
N LEU A 422 -9.68 56.51 -10.50
CA LEU A 422 -9.40 55.93 -11.81
C LEU A 422 -10.35 56.51 -12.87
N LYS A 423 -9.79 57.13 -13.91
CA LYS A 423 -10.55 57.72 -15.02
C LYS A 423 -10.74 56.71 -16.15
N VAL A 424 -11.79 55.89 -16.08
CA VAL A 424 -12.08 54.86 -17.08
C VAL A 424 -13.59 54.78 -17.33
N LYS A 425 -13.98 54.51 -18.59
CA LYS A 425 -15.36 54.22 -18.99
C LYS A 425 -15.41 52.78 -19.50
N PHE A 426 -16.33 51.96 -18.98
CA PHE A 426 -16.45 50.55 -19.33
C PHE A 426 -17.87 50.01 -19.21
#